data_AF-A0A1I1VSJ4-F1
#
_entry.id   AF-A0A1I1VSJ4-F1
#
_cell.length_a   1.000
_cell.length_b   1.000
_cell.length_c   1.000
_cell.angle_alpha   90.00
_cell.angle_beta   90.00
_cell.angle_gamma   90.00
#
_symmetry.space_group_name_H-M   'P 1'
#
loop_
_entity.id
_entity.type
_entity.pdbx_description
1 polymer ?
#
loop_
_entity_poly.entity_id
_entity_poly.type
_entity_poly.pdbx_seq_one_letter_code
_entity_poly.pdbx_strand_id
1 'polypeptide(L)'
;MTQSRVRTLFTDLRTWLFALALAPLAAVACGGVEDSDDAGDAPEIDCSVGTTPKFSEMSAVWGKCTTCHSSMLTGASRVNAPPGVDFDTYAAAKTHAATAMHEVYEGAMPPAGLPALSEDEEEQLYRWASCGTPE
;
A
#
# COMPACT_ATOMS: atom_id res chain seq x y z
N MET A 1 -6.08 -11.27 63.60
CA MET A 1 -6.54 -10.02 64.24
C MET A 1 -6.67 -8.96 63.15
N THR A 2 -7.73 -8.20 62.88
CA THR A 2 -9.13 -8.14 63.34
C THR A 2 -9.81 -7.09 62.43
N GLN A 3 -10.96 -7.42 61.82
CA GLN A 3 -12.02 -6.51 61.32
C GLN A 3 -11.67 -5.41 60.27
N SER A 4 -12.59 -4.88 59.46
CA SER A 4 -14.05 -4.85 59.53
C SER A 4 -14.69 -4.69 58.14
N ARG A 5 -15.87 -5.30 57.97
CA ARG A 5 -16.78 -5.13 56.84
C ARG A 5 -17.68 -3.92 57.13
N VAL A 6 -17.99 -3.10 56.13
CA VAL A 6 -19.27 -2.36 56.12
C VAL A 6 -19.88 -2.43 54.73
N ARG A 7 -21.06 -3.06 54.70
CA ARG A 7 -22.01 -3.10 53.59
C ARG A 7 -22.80 -1.80 53.58
N THR A 8 -23.04 -1.21 52.42
CA THR A 8 -24.21 -0.35 52.22
C THR A 8 -25.01 -0.86 51.05
N LEU A 9 -26.26 -1.18 51.38
CA LEU A 9 -27.30 -1.76 50.56
C LEU A 9 -28.18 -0.60 50.02
N PHE A 10 -28.63 -0.75 48.78
CA PHE A 10 -29.99 -0.48 48.30
C PHE A 10 -30.62 0.90 48.55
N THR A 11 -30.70 1.72 47.50
CA THR A 11 -31.84 2.54 47.02
C THR A 11 -31.29 3.35 45.83
N ASP A 12 -31.87 3.46 44.63
CA ASP A 12 -33.27 3.62 44.28
C ASP A 12 -33.59 3.03 42.90
N LEU A 13 -34.61 2.19 42.89
CA LEU A 13 -35.36 1.74 41.74
C LEU A 13 -36.37 2.84 41.37
N ARG A 14 -36.09 3.66 40.35
CA ARG A 14 -37.11 4.53 39.74
C ARG A 14 -37.16 4.31 38.24
N THR A 15 -37.91 3.27 37.91
CA THR A 15 -38.56 2.98 36.63
C THR A 15 -39.25 4.25 36.12
N TRP A 16 -38.80 4.77 34.99
CA TRP A 16 -39.57 5.73 34.17
C TRP A 16 -39.72 5.12 32.79
N LEU A 17 -40.91 4.56 32.53
CA LEU A 17 -41.41 4.22 31.21
C LEU A 17 -42.25 5.41 30.71
N PHE A 18 -41.79 6.10 29.67
CA PHE A 18 -42.59 6.91 28.74
C PHE A 18 -41.87 6.82 27.38
N ALA A 19 -42.32 5.95 26.47
CA ALA A 19 -43.34 6.19 25.44
C ALA A 19 -42.88 7.08 24.26
N LEU A 20 -42.39 6.40 23.22
CA LEU A 20 -42.74 6.50 21.79
C LEU A 20 -43.01 7.90 21.15
N ALA A 21 -42.11 8.34 20.26
CA ALA A 21 -42.41 9.12 19.03
C ALA A 21 -41.18 9.06 18.09
N LEU A 22 -41.23 8.29 17.00
CA LEU A 22 -41.41 8.71 15.60
C LEU A 22 -40.26 9.57 14.99
N ALA A 23 -39.62 8.99 13.97
CA ALA A 23 -38.37 9.32 13.25
C ALA A 23 -38.42 10.56 12.31
N PRO A 24 -37.50 10.76 11.33
CA PRO A 24 -36.03 10.60 11.22
C PRO A 24 -35.34 11.91 10.72
N LEU A 25 -34.01 12.07 10.79
CA LEU A 25 -33.23 12.81 9.76
C LEU A 25 -31.71 12.62 9.92
N ALA A 26 -31.04 12.55 8.77
CA ALA A 26 -29.65 12.17 8.56
C ALA A 26 -28.61 13.19 9.02
N ALA A 27 -27.45 12.69 9.47
CA ALA A 27 -26.14 13.27 9.19
C ALA A 27 -25.09 12.16 9.29
N VAL A 28 -24.73 11.59 8.14
CA VAL A 28 -23.42 10.97 7.92
C VAL A 28 -22.40 12.10 8.05
N ALA A 29 -21.61 12.08 9.13
CA ALA A 29 -20.41 12.90 9.26
C ALA A 29 -19.21 11.95 9.36
N CYS A 30 -18.48 11.87 8.26
CA CYS A 30 -17.21 11.19 8.10
C CYS A 30 -16.09 11.93 8.85
N GLY A 31 -15.16 11.17 9.43
CA GLY A 31 -13.72 11.41 9.30
C GLY A 31 -13.09 12.53 10.12
N GLY A 32 -12.17 12.17 11.01
CA GLY A 32 -11.25 13.11 11.67
C GLY A 32 -10.50 12.48 12.84
N VAL A 33 -9.82 11.35 12.63
CA VAL A 33 -8.70 10.96 13.49
C VAL A 33 -7.44 11.33 12.71
N GLU A 34 -6.90 12.50 13.02
CA GLU A 34 -5.61 12.96 12.50
C GLU A 34 -4.53 12.46 13.46
N ASP A 35 -4.11 11.21 13.24
CA ASP A 35 -2.88 10.67 13.80
C ASP A 35 -2.43 9.59 12.82
N SER A 36 -1.33 9.83 12.10
CA SER A 36 -0.41 8.82 11.55
C SER A 36 0.57 9.51 10.59
N ASP A 37 1.79 9.70 11.10
CA ASP A 37 3.07 9.42 10.45
C ASP A 37 3.22 9.67 8.94
N ASP A 38 4.13 10.61 8.64
CA ASP A 38 4.79 10.88 7.36
C ASP A 38 5.59 9.65 6.87
N ALA A 39 4.89 8.58 6.50
CA ALA A 39 5.42 7.55 5.63
C ALA A 39 5.36 8.13 4.21
N GLY A 40 6.52 8.31 3.58
CA GLY A 40 6.64 8.94 2.26
C GLY A 40 5.63 8.35 1.28
N ASP A 41 4.63 9.15 0.91
CA ASP A 41 3.61 8.74 -0.05
C ASP A 41 4.30 8.50 -1.40
N ALA A 42 3.85 7.49 -2.14
CA ALA A 42 4.33 7.26 -3.51
C ALA A 42 4.11 8.53 -4.36
N PRO A 43 4.83 8.67 -5.49
CA PRO A 43 4.60 9.81 -6.37
C PRO A 43 3.15 9.79 -6.86
N GLU A 44 2.42 10.88 -6.62
CA GLU A 44 1.06 11.04 -7.14
C GLU A 44 1.11 11.20 -8.67
N ILE A 45 0.56 10.21 -9.40
CA ILE A 45 0.52 10.22 -10.87
C ILE A 45 -0.89 10.54 -11.36
N ASP A 46 -1.03 11.63 -12.14
CA ASP A 46 -2.27 11.91 -12.87
C ASP A 46 -2.39 11.02 -14.12
N CYS A 47 -3.18 9.96 -13.99
CA CYS A 47 -3.46 9.02 -15.07
C CYS A 47 -4.37 9.57 -16.18
N SER A 48 -4.93 10.77 -16.01
CA SER A 48 -5.73 11.44 -17.05
C SER A 48 -4.87 12.22 -18.06
N VAL A 49 -3.60 12.44 -17.73
CA VAL A 49 -2.64 13.19 -18.55
C VAL A 49 -1.55 12.26 -19.09
N GLY A 50 -1.24 12.39 -20.38
CA GLY A 50 -0.18 11.62 -21.04
C GLY A 50 -0.60 10.20 -21.41
N THR A 51 0.36 9.42 -21.91
CA THR A 51 0.15 8.02 -22.30
C THR A 51 0.83 7.12 -21.29
N THR A 52 0.08 6.16 -20.75
CA THR A 52 0.66 5.10 -19.92
C THR A 52 1.32 4.07 -20.84
N PRO A 53 2.64 3.83 -20.70
CA PRO A 53 3.31 2.82 -21.51
C PRO A 53 2.75 1.44 -21.20
N LYS A 54 2.78 0.52 -22.16
CA LYS A 54 2.44 -0.89 -21.95
C LYS A 54 3.61 -1.66 -21.35
N PHE A 55 3.32 -2.78 -20.68
CA PHE A 55 4.35 -3.68 -20.18
C PHE A 55 5.35 -4.07 -21.28
N SER A 56 4.83 -4.38 -22.46
CA SER A 56 5.64 -4.71 -23.65
C SER A 56 6.55 -3.59 -24.16
N GLU A 57 6.28 -2.33 -23.83
CA GLU A 57 7.04 -1.16 -24.28
C GLU A 57 8.18 -0.79 -23.33
N MET A 58 8.12 -1.24 -22.07
CA MET A 58 9.06 -0.89 -21.00
C MET A 58 10.26 -1.85 -20.89
N SER A 59 10.71 -2.42 -22.00
CA SER A 59 11.79 -3.44 -22.00
C SER A 59 13.10 -2.97 -21.35
N ALA A 60 13.42 -1.67 -21.42
CA ALA A 60 14.57 -1.09 -20.75
C ALA A 60 14.45 -1.15 -19.21
N VAL A 61 13.25 -0.84 -18.67
CA VAL A 61 12.93 -0.97 -17.24
C VAL A 61 13.04 -2.43 -16.82
N TRP A 62 12.32 -3.33 -17.50
CA TRP A 62 12.26 -4.74 -17.12
C TRP A 62 13.61 -5.45 -17.25
N GLY A 63 14.47 -5.05 -18.19
CA GLY A 63 15.82 -5.58 -18.30
C GLY A 63 16.66 -5.37 -17.03
N LYS A 64 16.48 -4.23 -16.35
CA LYS A 64 17.15 -3.95 -15.07
C LYS A 64 16.54 -4.76 -13.93
N CYS A 65 15.21 -4.81 -13.84
CA CYS A 65 14.50 -5.56 -12.79
C CYS A 65 14.83 -7.06 -12.84
N THR A 66 14.77 -7.66 -14.03
CA THR A 66 14.91 -9.11 -14.24
C THR A 66 16.33 -9.63 -14.07
N THR A 67 17.33 -8.74 -13.92
CA THR A 67 18.70 -9.12 -13.53
C THR A 67 18.72 -9.84 -12.18
N CYS A 68 17.80 -9.51 -11.26
CA CYS A 68 17.66 -10.15 -9.95
C CYS A 68 16.27 -10.80 -9.75
N HIS A 69 15.23 -10.21 -10.35
CA HIS A 69 13.83 -10.60 -10.20
C HIS A 69 13.27 -11.30 -11.46
N SER A 70 13.95 -12.35 -11.93
CA SER A 70 13.40 -13.24 -12.95
C SER A 70 13.00 -14.57 -12.34
N SER A 71 11.87 -15.11 -12.80
CA SER A 71 11.37 -16.43 -12.42
C SER A 71 12.35 -17.57 -12.75
N MET A 72 13.30 -17.33 -13.65
CA MET A 72 14.36 -18.28 -14.01
C MET A 72 15.54 -18.30 -13.02
N LEU A 73 15.64 -17.29 -12.15
CA LEU A 73 16.72 -17.17 -11.16
C LEU A 73 16.33 -17.81 -9.84
N THR A 74 17.28 -18.50 -9.22
CA THR A 74 17.13 -19.12 -7.91
C THR A 74 18.37 -18.91 -7.04
N GLY A 75 18.24 -19.06 -5.72
CA GLY A 75 19.35 -19.00 -4.79
C GLY A 75 20.16 -17.70 -4.86
N ALA A 76 21.48 -17.82 -4.81
CA ALA A 76 22.40 -16.68 -4.79
C ALA A 76 22.29 -15.78 -6.04
N SER A 77 21.85 -16.32 -7.19
CA SER A 77 21.70 -15.55 -8.43
C SER A 77 20.62 -14.48 -8.34
N ARG A 78 19.70 -14.58 -7.37
CA ARG A 78 18.66 -13.56 -7.13
C ARG A 78 19.18 -12.33 -6.36
N VAL A 79 20.42 -12.34 -5.86
CA VAL A 79 20.98 -11.22 -5.08
C VAL A 79 20.06 -10.81 -3.91
N ASN A 80 19.54 -11.82 -3.21
CA ASN A 80 18.54 -11.69 -2.14
C ASN A 80 17.14 -11.20 -2.58
N ALA A 81 16.85 -11.06 -3.88
CA ALA A 81 15.49 -10.83 -4.35
C ALA A 81 14.57 -12.00 -3.93
N PRO A 82 13.42 -11.72 -3.29
CA PRO A 82 12.53 -12.77 -2.79
C PRO A 82 12.06 -13.70 -3.91
N PRO A 83 11.98 -15.04 -3.68
CA PRO A 83 11.36 -15.96 -4.63
C PRO A 83 9.90 -15.58 -4.90
N GLY A 84 9.48 -15.58 -6.17
CA GLY A 84 8.11 -15.24 -6.57
C GLY A 84 7.82 -13.74 -6.70
N VAL A 85 8.80 -12.88 -6.44
CA VAL A 85 8.78 -11.46 -6.82
C VAL A 85 9.56 -11.34 -8.12
N ASP A 86 8.85 -11.48 -9.24
CA ASP A 86 9.43 -11.56 -10.58
C ASP A 86 8.79 -10.52 -11.53
N PHE A 87 9.59 -10.00 -12.48
CA PHE A 87 9.18 -8.97 -13.45
C PHE A 87 9.40 -9.40 -14.92
N ASP A 88 9.66 -10.69 -15.16
CA ASP A 88 9.89 -11.25 -16.50
C ASP A 88 8.60 -11.69 -17.22
N THR A 89 7.45 -11.55 -16.57
CA THR A 89 6.13 -11.74 -17.19
C THR A 89 5.17 -10.64 -16.74
N TYR A 90 4.21 -10.27 -17.59
CA TYR A 90 3.19 -9.26 -17.26
C TYR A 90 2.44 -9.60 -15.97
N ALA A 91 1.97 -10.84 -15.83
CA ALA A 91 1.17 -11.25 -14.68
C ALA A 91 1.95 -11.16 -13.36
N ALA A 92 3.22 -11.56 -13.36
CA ALA A 92 4.08 -11.46 -12.18
C ALA A 92 4.40 -9.99 -11.85
N ALA A 93 4.78 -9.20 -12.86
CA ALA A 93 5.11 -7.78 -12.68
C ALA A 93 3.91 -6.99 -12.14
N LYS A 94 2.72 -7.23 -12.69
CA LYS A 94 1.47 -6.57 -12.27
C LYS A 94 1.14 -6.84 -10.81
N THR A 95 1.39 -8.08 -10.35
CA THR A 95 1.13 -8.48 -8.97
C THR A 95 1.92 -7.64 -7.97
N HIS A 96 3.12 -7.19 -8.35
CA HIS A 96 4.05 -6.46 -7.48
C HIS A 96 4.26 -5.00 -7.90
N ALA A 97 3.44 -4.48 -8.82
CA ALA A 97 3.70 -3.20 -9.48
C ALA A 97 3.79 -2.02 -8.49
N ALA A 98 2.82 -1.92 -7.57
CA ALA A 98 2.80 -0.85 -6.57
C ALA A 98 4.03 -0.93 -5.64
N THR A 99 4.34 -2.12 -5.13
CA THR A 99 5.53 -2.32 -4.27
C THR A 99 6.81 -2.00 -5.02
N ALA A 100 6.96 -2.43 -6.27
CA ALA A 100 8.13 -2.13 -7.08
C ALA A 100 8.30 -0.61 -7.29
N MET A 101 7.21 0.10 -7.56
CA MET A 101 7.21 1.56 -7.64
C MET A 101 7.69 2.19 -6.33
N HIS A 102 7.17 1.77 -5.18
CA HIS A 102 7.59 2.30 -3.88
C HIS A 102 9.07 2.05 -3.59
N GLU A 103 9.56 0.82 -3.82
CA GLU A 103 10.96 0.47 -3.59
C GLU A 103 11.91 1.28 -4.48
N VAL A 104 11.51 1.60 -5.72
CA VAL A 104 12.27 2.48 -6.61
C VAL A 104 12.19 3.93 -6.15
N TYR A 105 11.00 4.42 -5.78
CA TYR A 105 10.79 5.79 -5.29
C TYR A 105 11.58 6.09 -4.02
N GLU A 106 11.63 5.13 -3.08
CA GLU A 106 12.41 5.24 -1.84
C GLU A 106 13.92 5.03 -2.07
N GLY A 107 14.33 4.67 -3.29
CA GLY A 107 15.73 4.39 -3.64
C GLY A 107 16.27 3.09 -3.05
N ALA A 108 15.40 2.21 -2.54
CA ALA A 108 15.78 0.88 -2.07
C ALA A 108 16.13 -0.06 -3.24
N MET A 109 15.52 0.18 -4.42
CA MET A 109 15.79 -0.54 -5.65
C MET A 109 16.21 0.40 -6.79
N PRO A 110 17.26 0.04 -7.55
CA PRO A 110 18.12 -1.12 -7.37
C PRO A 110 19.11 -0.95 -6.19
N PRO A 111 19.68 -2.05 -5.66
CA PRO A 111 20.71 -1.97 -4.64
C PRO A 111 21.88 -1.06 -5.04
N ALA A 112 22.43 -0.33 -4.08
CA ALA A 112 23.54 0.59 -4.31
C ALA A 112 24.72 -0.09 -5.04
N GLY A 113 25.27 0.60 -6.04
CA GLY A 113 26.37 0.09 -6.87
C GLY A 113 25.92 -0.70 -8.10
N LEU A 114 24.62 -0.95 -8.27
CA LEU A 114 24.04 -1.44 -9.52
C LEU A 114 23.52 -0.28 -10.39
N PRO A 115 23.37 -0.49 -11.71
CA PRO A 115 22.83 0.55 -12.59
C PRO A 115 21.43 0.99 -12.17
N ALA A 116 21.29 2.27 -11.81
CA ALA A 116 20.01 2.88 -11.49
C ALA A 116 19.08 2.95 -12.71
N LEU A 117 17.79 3.13 -12.45
CA LEU A 117 16.86 3.60 -13.47
C LEU A 117 17.21 5.07 -13.79
N SER A 118 17.00 5.49 -15.03
CA SER A 118 16.95 6.93 -15.35
C SER A 118 15.63 7.53 -14.89
N GLU A 119 15.57 8.85 -14.75
CA GLU A 119 14.32 9.58 -14.44
C GLU A 119 13.16 9.17 -15.38
N ASP A 120 13.42 9.04 -16.69
CA ASP A 120 12.41 8.61 -17.67
C ASP A 120 11.94 7.16 -17.45
N GLU A 121 12.79 6.27 -16.91
CA GLU A 121 12.45 4.87 -16.65
C GLU A 121 11.69 4.74 -15.33
N GLU A 122 12.05 5.55 -14.33
CA GLU A 122 11.29 5.70 -13.09
C GLU A 122 9.88 6.20 -13.39
N GLU A 123 9.72 7.27 -14.18
CA GLU A 123 8.40 7.78 -14.55
C GLU A 123 7.57 6.71 -15.30
N GLN A 124 8.19 5.95 -16.21
CA GLN A 124 7.52 4.84 -16.87
C GLN A 124 6.99 3.81 -15.87
N LEU A 125 7.81 3.41 -14.88
CA LEU A 125 7.41 2.47 -13.84
C LEU A 125 6.27 3.04 -12.98
N TYR A 126 6.40 4.29 -12.52
CA TYR A 126 5.43 4.93 -11.64
C TYR A 126 4.08 5.06 -12.33
N ARG A 127 4.09 5.51 -13.59
CA ARG A 127 2.88 5.65 -14.41
C ARG A 127 2.26 4.30 -14.71
N TRP A 128 3.05 3.30 -15.10
CA TRP A 128 2.52 1.97 -15.37
C TRP A 128 1.89 1.32 -14.13
N ALA A 129 2.55 1.41 -12.98
CA ALA A 129 2.06 0.88 -11.72
C ALA A 129 0.79 1.59 -11.22
N SER A 130 0.71 2.91 -11.40
CA SER A 130 -0.42 3.73 -10.93
C SER A 130 -1.61 3.73 -11.89
N CYS A 131 -1.37 3.60 -13.19
CA CYS A 131 -2.38 3.83 -14.23
C CYS A 131 -2.92 2.54 -14.86
N GLY A 132 -3.12 1.52 -14.02
CA GLY A 132 -3.87 0.32 -14.39
C GLY A 132 -3.04 -0.80 -15.03
N THR A 133 -1.71 -0.67 -15.11
CA THR A 133 -0.79 -1.72 -15.58
C THR A 133 -1.19 -2.30 -16.94
N PRO A 134 -1.24 -1.51 -18.03
CA PRO A 134 -1.58 -2.05 -19.35
C PRO A 134 -0.50 -3.03 -19.84
N GLU A 135 -0.92 -4.09 -20.54
CA GLU A 135 -0.04 -5.15 -21.07
C GLU A 135 0.59 -4.78 -22.43
#